data_AF-C9SUG6-F1
#
_entry.id   AF-C9SUG6-F1
#
_cell.length_a   1.000
_cell.length_b   1.000
_cell.length_c   1.000
_cell.angle_alpha   90.00
_cell.angle_beta   90.00
_cell.angle_gamma   90.00
#
_symmetry.space_group_name_H-M   'P 1'
#
loop_
_entity.id
_entity.type
_entity.pdbx_description
1 polymer ?
#
loop_
_entity_poly.entity_id
_entity_poly.type
_entity_poly.pdbx_seq_one_letter_code
_entity_poly.pdbx_strand_id
1 'polypeptide(L)'
;MAGDADAAAAAGFLEYHEPQVQQILIIISFFFFLALAEWISDKIFKAGLIGQMIVGLLYGMPIGNVMPLEWQETFVSLGYIGLILIIFEGTSPLTELPCGD
;
A
#
# COMPACT_ATOMS: atom_id res chain seq x y z
N MET A 1 46.06 11.46 -21.80
CA MET A 1 44.92 11.87 -20.94
C MET A 1 43.66 11.87 -21.79
N ALA A 2 42.99 10.71 -21.92
CA ALA A 2 41.77 10.56 -22.73
C ALA A 2 40.89 9.37 -22.22
N GLY A 3 41.04 9.00 -20.94
CA GLY A 3 40.40 7.81 -20.36
C GLY A 3 39.16 8.08 -19.50
N ASP A 4 38.87 9.34 -19.16
CA ASP A 4 37.84 9.65 -18.14
C ASP A 4 36.53 10.19 -18.74
N ALA A 5 36.46 10.42 -20.05
CA ALA A 5 35.27 10.97 -20.71
C ALA A 5 34.23 9.89 -21.10
N ASP A 6 34.62 8.62 -21.18
CA ASP A 6 33.75 7.49 -21.56
C ASP A 6 32.98 6.90 -20.36
N ALA A 7 33.54 7.02 -19.14
CA ALA A 7 32.92 6.51 -17.92
C ALA A 7 31.71 7.33 -17.43
N ALA A 8 31.64 8.63 -17.77
CA ALA A 8 30.53 9.50 -17.39
C ALA A 8 29.29 9.32 -18.29
N ALA A 9 29.48 8.90 -19.55
CA ALA A 9 28.37 8.69 -20.49
C ALA A 9 27.58 7.40 -20.19
N ALA A 10 28.21 6.40 -19.56
CA ALA A 10 27.57 5.16 -19.12
C ALA A 10 26.77 5.31 -17.79
N ALA A 11 26.89 6.44 -17.10
CA ALA A 11 26.32 6.67 -15.77
C ALA A 11 24.95 7.38 -15.77
N GLY A 12 24.26 7.46 -16.92
CA GLY A 12 23.14 8.39 -17.12
C GLY A 12 21.86 7.83 -17.74
N PHE A 13 21.73 6.51 -17.89
CA PHE A 13 20.48 5.90 -18.37
C PHE A 13 19.96 4.92 -17.33
N LEU A 14 18.93 5.32 -16.58
CA LEU A 14 18.09 4.35 -15.88
C LEU A 14 17.36 3.56 -16.96
N GLU A 15 17.77 2.32 -17.18
CA GLU A 15 17.07 1.38 -18.03
C GLU A 15 15.67 1.21 -17.44
N TYR A 16 14.68 1.85 -18.07
CA TYR A 16 13.30 1.76 -17.63
C TYR A 16 12.81 0.34 -17.92
N HIS A 17 12.72 -0.45 -16.86
CA HIS A 17 11.96 -1.69 -16.92
C HIS A 17 10.48 -1.33 -16.97
N GLU A 18 9.92 -1.39 -18.18
CA GLU A 18 8.48 -1.24 -18.37
C GLU A 18 7.77 -2.34 -17.55
N PRO A 19 6.95 -1.95 -16.56
CA PRO A 19 6.21 -2.91 -15.78
C PRO A 19 5.25 -3.65 -16.70
N GLN A 20 5.15 -4.95 -16.49
CA GLN A 20 4.36 -5.81 -17.36
C GLN A 20 2.88 -5.43 -17.23
N VAL A 21 2.15 -5.44 -18.35
CA VAL A 21 0.71 -5.14 -18.41
C VAL A 21 -0.08 -5.98 -17.39
N GLN A 22 0.37 -7.22 -17.16
CA GLN A 22 -0.19 -8.15 -16.19
C GLN A 22 -0.15 -7.59 -14.76
N GLN A 23 0.95 -6.97 -14.34
CA GLN A 23 1.09 -6.40 -12.99
C GLN A 23 0.09 -5.27 -12.77
N ILE A 24 -0.03 -4.38 -13.76
CA ILE A 24 -0.96 -3.25 -13.70
C ILE A 24 -2.41 -3.76 -13.64
N LEU A 25 -2.75 -4.79 -14.44
CA LEU A 25 -4.06 -5.43 -14.41
C LEU A 25 -4.40 -6.02 -13.04
N ILE A 26 -3.44 -6.68 -12.38
CA ILE A 26 -3.60 -7.26 -11.04
C ILE A 26 -3.84 -6.14 -10.00
N ILE A 27 -3.10 -5.03 -10.08
CA ILE A 27 -3.29 -3.90 -9.17
C ILE A 27 -4.65 -3.25 -9.38
N ILE A 28 -5.06 -3.03 -10.63
CA ILE A 28 -6.38 -2.48 -10.97
C ILE A 28 -7.49 -3.40 -10.45
N SER A 29 -7.38 -4.73 -10.67
CA SER A 29 -8.36 -5.67 -10.16
C SER A 29 -8.41 -5.65 -8.63
N PHE A 30 -7.26 -5.60 -7.97
CA PHE A 30 -7.19 -5.53 -6.51
C PHE A 30 -7.94 -4.31 -5.95
N PHE A 31 -7.69 -3.10 -6.48
CA PHE A 31 -8.42 -1.90 -6.05
C PHE A 31 -9.91 -1.97 -6.36
N PHE A 32 -10.29 -2.55 -7.50
CA PHE A 32 -11.70 -2.75 -7.83
C PHE A 32 -12.40 -3.67 -6.84
N PHE A 33 -11.77 -4.79 -6.46
CA PHE A 33 -12.31 -5.70 -5.45
C PHE A 33 -12.35 -5.08 -4.05
N LEU A 34 -11.37 -4.24 -3.68
CA LEU A 34 -11.40 -3.50 -2.42
C LEU A 34 -12.61 -2.57 -2.34
N ALA A 35 -12.85 -1.78 -3.39
CA ALA A 35 -14.00 -0.87 -3.46
C ALA A 35 -15.34 -1.65 -3.47
N LEU A 36 -15.39 -2.77 -4.19
CA LEU A 36 -16.57 -3.63 -4.21
C LEU A 36 -16.84 -4.25 -2.83
N ALA A 37 -15.81 -4.72 -2.14
CA ALA A 37 -15.95 -5.32 -0.82
C ALA A 37 -16.31 -4.30 0.25
N GLU A 38 -15.79 -3.08 0.18
CA GLU A 38 -16.24 -1.97 1.03
C GLU A 38 -17.74 -1.73 0.86
N TRP A 39 -18.21 -1.59 -0.39
CA TRP A 39 -19.64 -1.37 -0.68
C TRP A 39 -20.53 -2.51 -0.16
N ILE A 40 -20.11 -3.77 -0.35
CA ILE A 40 -20.82 -4.94 0.17
C ILE A 40 -20.82 -4.95 1.70
N SER A 41 -19.68 -4.69 2.33
CA SER A 41 -19.52 -4.76 3.78
C SER A 41 -20.21 -3.62 4.51
N ASP A 42 -20.27 -2.43 3.94
CA ASP A 42 -21.11 -1.34 4.46
C ASP A 42 -22.58 -1.72 4.45
N LYS A 43 -23.03 -2.43 3.41
CA LYS A 43 -24.42 -2.84 3.29
C LYS A 43 -24.81 -3.92 4.30
N ILE A 44 -23.90 -4.84 4.62
CA ILE A 44 -24.18 -6.02 5.45
C ILE A 44 -23.80 -5.78 6.92
N PHE A 45 -22.60 -5.25 7.18
CA PHE A 45 -21.98 -5.21 8.51
C PHE A 45 -21.88 -3.80 9.11
N LYS A 46 -22.27 -2.74 8.37
CA LYS A 46 -22.07 -1.32 8.74
C LYS A 46 -20.61 -0.97 9.10
N ALA A 47 -19.68 -1.78 8.61
CA ALA A 47 -18.25 -1.67 8.88
C ALA A 47 -17.49 -2.06 7.60
N GLY A 48 -17.39 -1.13 6.66
CA GLY A 48 -16.76 -1.31 5.35
C GLY A 48 -15.32 -1.83 5.41
N LEU A 49 -14.60 -1.54 6.51
CA LEU A 49 -13.22 -1.98 6.72
C LEU A 49 -13.06 -3.50 6.73
N ILE A 50 -14.06 -4.26 7.21
CA ILE A 50 -13.97 -5.73 7.30
C ILE A 50 -13.87 -6.33 5.90
N GLY A 51 -14.62 -5.81 4.92
CA GLY A 51 -14.59 -6.30 3.54
C GLY A 51 -13.24 -6.07 2.87
N GLN A 52 -12.67 -4.89 3.08
CA GLN A 52 -11.35 -4.53 2.57
C GLN A 52 -10.26 -5.44 3.16
N MET A 53 -10.34 -5.75 4.47
CA MET A 53 -9.42 -6.67 5.13
C MET A 53 -9.48 -8.10 4.55
N ILE A 54 -10.68 -8.62 4.27
CA ILE A 54 -10.85 -9.96 3.69
C ILE A 54 -10.24 -10.02 2.28
N VAL A 55 -10.53 -9.03 1.43
CA VAL A 55 -9.95 -8.96 0.07
C VAL A 55 -8.43 -8.85 0.13
N GLY A 56 -7.89 -8.06 1.06
CA GLY A 56 -6.46 -7.97 1.33
C GLY A 56 -5.84 -9.33 1.66
N LEU A 57 -6.47 -10.12 2.54
CA LEU A 57 -6.03 -11.48 2.85
C LEU A 57 -6.10 -12.43 1.66
N LEU A 58 -7.18 -12.34 0.85
CA LEU A 58 -7.37 -13.20 -0.31
C LEU A 58 -6.33 -12.93 -1.40
N TYR A 59 -5.93 -11.67 -1.62
CA TYR A 59 -4.94 -11.33 -2.64
C TYR A 59 -3.49 -11.52 -2.17
N GLY A 60 -3.25 -11.47 -0.86
CA GLY A 60 -1.94 -11.68 -0.25
C GLY A 60 -1.55 -13.15 -0.07
N MET A 61 -0.30 -13.37 0.32
CA MET A 61 0.20 -14.66 0.82
C MET A 61 -0.25 -14.90 2.27
N PRO A 62 -0.58 -16.14 2.66
CA PRO A 62 -0.44 -17.40 1.91
C PRO A 62 -1.67 -17.82 1.08
N ILE A 63 -2.77 -17.05 1.04
CA ILE A 63 -4.07 -17.54 0.55
C ILE A 63 -4.18 -17.51 -0.99
N GLY A 64 -3.94 -16.36 -1.63
CA GLY A 64 -4.16 -16.24 -3.08
C GLY A 64 -2.90 -16.16 -3.92
N ASN A 65 -1.80 -15.65 -3.38
CA ASN A 65 -0.53 -15.43 -4.12
C ASN A 65 -0.75 -14.83 -5.53
N VAL A 66 -1.76 -13.97 -5.69
CA VAL A 66 -2.16 -13.40 -6.99
C VAL A 66 -1.29 -12.19 -7.33
N MET A 67 -0.76 -11.51 -6.29
CA MET A 67 0.04 -10.30 -6.43
C MET A 67 1.55 -10.61 -6.37
N PRO A 68 2.39 -9.98 -7.22
CA PRO A 68 3.84 -10.10 -7.14
C PRO A 68 4.37 -9.72 -5.75
N LEU A 69 5.46 -10.38 -5.32
CA LEU A 69 6.04 -10.18 -3.98
C LEU A 69 6.43 -8.73 -3.71
N GLU A 70 7.01 -8.04 -4.69
CA GLU A 70 7.45 -6.63 -4.58
C GLU A 70 6.30 -5.68 -4.17
N TRP A 71 5.10 -5.92 -4.72
CA TRP A 71 3.92 -5.14 -4.36
C TRP A 71 3.41 -5.48 -2.97
N GLN A 72 3.48 -6.76 -2.57
CA GLN A 72 3.11 -7.18 -1.21
C GLN A 72 4.01 -6.51 -0.17
N GLU A 73 5.33 -6.46 -0.39
CA GLU A 73 6.29 -5.78 0.48
C GLU A 73 6.01 -4.27 0.58
N THR A 74 5.60 -3.67 -0.54
CA THR A 74 5.21 -2.26 -0.59
C THR A 74 3.96 -2.00 0.25
N PHE A 75 2.93 -2.85 0.15
CA PHE A 75 1.73 -2.71 0.98
C PHE A 75 1.99 -2.95 2.47
N VAL A 76 2.90 -3.86 2.82
CA VAL A 76 3.34 -4.04 4.21
C VAL A 76 4.03 -2.78 4.72
N SER A 77 4.89 -2.16 3.90
CA SER A 77 5.56 -0.90 4.23
C SER A 77 4.57 0.25 4.42
N LEU A 78 3.58 0.36 3.53
CA LEU A 78 2.45 1.28 3.67
C LEU A 78 1.64 1.00 4.95
N GLY A 79 1.44 -0.26 5.31
CA GLY A 79 0.78 -0.67 6.54
C GLY A 79 1.51 -0.19 7.79
N TYR A 80 2.84 -0.30 7.82
CA TYR A 80 3.66 0.24 8.92
C TYR A 80 3.55 1.77 9.02
N ILE A 81 3.57 2.47 7.87
CA ILE A 81 3.36 3.92 7.84
C ILE A 81 1.95 4.26 8.38
N GLY A 82 0.93 3.55 7.92
CA GLY A 82 -0.45 3.72 8.39
C GLY A 82 -0.60 3.49 9.89
N LEU A 83 0.05 2.47 10.43
CA LEU A 83 0.04 2.20 11.87
C LEU A 83 0.65 3.36 12.67
N ILE A 84 1.78 3.89 12.22
CA ILE A 84 2.41 5.05 12.85
C ILE A 84 1.45 6.26 12.78
N LEU A 85 0.84 6.53 11.64
CA LEU A 85 -0.12 7.63 11.46
C LEU A 85 -1.33 7.50 12.41
N ILE A 86 -1.89 6.30 12.55
CA ILE A 86 -3.03 6.04 13.46
C ILE A 86 -2.62 6.28 14.92
N ILE A 87 -1.40 5.90 15.31
CA ILE A 87 -0.91 6.17 16.67
C ILE A 87 -0.79 7.67 16.90
N PHE A 88 -0.24 8.43 15.95
CA PHE A 88 -0.11 9.89 16.11
C PHE A 88 -1.46 10.62 16.17
N GLU A 89 -2.40 10.29 15.28
CA GLU A 89 -3.73 10.90 15.27
C GLU A 89 -4.56 10.46 16.49
N GLY A 90 -4.60 9.15 16.74
CA GLY A 90 -5.39 8.53 17.79
C GLY A 90 -4.84 8.77 19.20
N THR A 91 -3.58 9.17 19.35
CA THR A 91 -2.99 9.45 20.66
C THR A 91 -3.16 10.88 21.15
N SER A 92 -3.81 11.77 20.40
CA SER A 92 -4.07 13.18 20.79
C SER A 92 -4.63 13.29 22.22
N PRO A 93 -3.82 13.58 23.26
CA PRO A 93 -4.23 13.49 24.66
C PRO A 93 -4.70 14.84 25.24
N LEU A 94 -5.04 15.82 24.41
CA LEU A 94 -5.31 17.20 24.86
C LEU A 94 -6.76 17.50 25.29
N THR A 95 -7.62 16.49 25.44
CA THR A 95 -9.04 16.73 25.80
C THR A 95 -9.33 16.65 27.30
N GLU A 96 -8.35 16.35 28.17
CA GLU A 96 -8.59 16.24 29.63
C GLU A 96 -7.57 17.03 30.48
N LEU A 97 -7.40 18.32 30.23
CA LEU A 97 -7.02 19.24 31.29
C LEU A 97 -8.25 20.01 31.75
N PRO A 98 -9.01 19.52 32.76
CA PRO A 98 -9.78 20.44 33.58
C PRO A 98 -8.76 21.35 34.27
N CYS A 99 -8.62 22.58 33.77
CA CYS A 99 -8.19 23.68 34.62
C CYS A 99 -9.25 23.84 35.70
N GLY A 100 -9.09 23.08 36.78
CA GLY A 100 -9.81 23.28 38.03
C GLY A 100 -9.31 24.57 38.68
N ASP A 101 -10.26 25.48 38.82
CA ASP A 101 -10.43 26.43 39.90
C ASP A 101 -10.10 25.87 41.30
#